data_AF-A0A8J5ZVC1-F1
#
_entry.id   AF-A0A8J5ZVC1-F1
#
_cell.length_a   1.000
_cell.length_b   1.000
_cell.length_c   1.000
_cell.angle_alpha   90.00
_cell.angle_beta   90.00
_cell.angle_gamma   90.00
#
_symmetry.space_group_name_H-M   'P 1'
#
loop_
_entity.id
_entity.type
_entity.pdbx_description
1 polymer ?
#
loop_
_entity_poly.entity_id
_entity_poly.type
_entity_poly.pdbx_seq_one_letter_code
_entity_poly.pdbx_strand_id
1 'polypeptide(L)'
;MCRRVHVYRGAASRPLSPQSAAQCGSLLRTLHGLEQEQLRRSLALQQEEDGAKARRQLAVFQRNELHALFFAQIQSAVGRGELQPQAARTLLQDYAKIQEDVEELMDFLQASQRFHLSKRFGHREYLVQSLQSSDARVQGLLNAAAAQLGLLVQKHERAGYLDEDQMDVLLERAQTEVFSIKQKLDNDLKQEKRKLCQKLITKRRRELLQKHKEQRKGQLALGEAFRAAEDVGQYLGRWRGLLAEHGAALEELQERLDQAALDELRALTLALSERAGEELRRLQASALTQELLKRSAPWLFLQQILEEHGRDMAARAEQLEAAERDRGQQGVRGVRQRLKDAALEASVGEQAELRRWERWVFA
;
A
#
# COMPACT_ATOMS: atom_id res chain seq x y z
N MET A 1 61.78 16.11 8.21
CA MET A 1 62.01 14.69 7.89
C MET A 1 61.16 14.31 6.69
N CYS A 2 61.81 14.02 5.57
CA CYS A 2 61.19 13.57 4.33
C CYS A 2 60.56 12.18 4.51
N ARG A 3 59.31 12.01 4.08
CA ARG A 3 58.82 10.71 3.60
C ARG A 3 58.18 10.91 2.23
N ARG A 4 58.93 10.48 1.20
CA ARG A 4 58.48 10.33 -0.18
C ARG A 4 57.31 9.35 -0.19
N VAL A 5 56.16 9.79 -0.68
CA VAL A 5 55.10 8.87 -1.12
C VAL A 5 55.50 8.41 -2.52
N HIS A 6 55.88 7.14 -2.63
CA HIS A 6 56.12 6.48 -3.89
C HIS A 6 54.81 6.39 -4.68
N VAL A 7 54.75 7.07 -5.81
CA VAL A 7 53.72 6.87 -6.83
C VAL A 7 53.98 5.52 -7.48
N TYR A 8 53.19 4.51 -7.13
CA TYR A 8 53.09 3.28 -7.91
C TYR A 8 52.42 3.61 -9.26
N ARG A 9 53.25 3.72 -10.29
CA ARG A 9 52.85 3.80 -11.69
C ARG A 9 52.79 2.36 -12.20
N GLY A 10 51.59 1.81 -12.37
CA GLY A 10 51.47 0.43 -12.86
C GLY A 10 50.11 -0.24 -12.71
N ALA A 11 49.09 0.29 -13.36
CA ALA A 11 48.01 -0.52 -13.96
C ALA A 11 47.33 0.38 -14.99
N ALA A 12 47.47 0.02 -16.27
CA ALA A 12 46.72 0.66 -17.35
C ALA A 12 45.23 0.45 -17.06
N SER A 13 44.53 1.50 -16.64
CA SER A 13 43.08 1.54 -16.71
C SER A 13 42.73 1.45 -18.19
N ARG A 14 42.18 0.30 -18.61
CA ARG A 14 41.51 0.19 -19.90
C ARG A 14 40.52 1.36 -19.97
N PRO A 15 40.54 2.20 -21.03
CA PRO A 15 39.51 3.20 -21.19
C PRO A 15 38.16 2.47 -21.23
N LEU A 16 37.27 2.83 -20.31
CA LEU A 16 35.88 2.38 -20.31
C LEU A 16 35.32 2.64 -21.71
N SER A 17 34.67 1.63 -22.31
CA SER A 17 34.01 1.83 -23.59
C SER A 17 33.01 3.00 -23.45
N PRO A 18 32.83 3.85 -24.47
CA PRO A 18 31.91 4.99 -24.39
C PRO A 18 30.50 4.59 -23.93
N GLN A 19 30.06 3.37 -24.27
CA GLN A 19 28.81 2.77 -23.82
C GLN A 19 28.81 2.49 -22.30
N SER A 20 29.89 1.91 -21.75
CA SER A 20 30.01 1.67 -20.30
C SER A 20 30.10 2.98 -19.50
N ALA A 21 30.81 4.00 -20.01
CA ALA A 21 30.88 5.32 -19.40
C ALA A 21 29.50 6.03 -19.44
N ALA A 22 28.76 5.91 -20.55
CA ALA A 22 27.40 6.44 -20.67
C ALA A 22 26.41 5.73 -19.73
N GLN A 23 26.53 4.41 -19.56
CA GLN A 23 25.74 3.63 -18.60
C GLN A 23 26.07 4.00 -17.15
N CYS A 24 27.35 4.14 -16.80
CA CYS A 24 27.73 4.65 -15.48
C CYS A 24 27.18 6.06 -15.24
N GLY A 25 27.26 6.94 -16.25
CA GLY A 25 26.70 8.29 -16.17
C GLY A 25 25.17 8.34 -16.09
N SER A 26 24.44 7.38 -16.67
CA SER A 26 22.99 7.28 -16.49
C SER A 26 22.64 6.75 -15.09
N LEU A 27 23.33 5.71 -14.62
CA LEU A 27 23.14 5.14 -13.29
C LEU A 27 23.43 6.16 -12.18
N LEU A 28 24.51 6.94 -12.29
CA LEU A 28 24.83 8.00 -11.32
C LEU A 28 23.76 9.09 -11.29
N ARG A 29 23.20 9.48 -12.45
CA ARG A 29 22.09 10.43 -12.50
C ARG A 29 20.83 9.86 -11.87
N THR A 30 20.53 8.59 -12.10
CA THR A 30 19.40 7.90 -11.46
C THR A 30 19.60 7.82 -9.94
N LEU A 31 20.79 7.43 -9.48
CA LEU A 31 21.12 7.37 -8.05
C LEU A 31 20.97 8.75 -7.40
N HIS A 32 21.53 9.79 -8.00
CA HIS A 32 21.41 11.15 -7.50
C HIS A 32 19.94 11.62 -7.44
N GLY A 33 19.14 11.27 -8.44
CA GLY A 33 17.69 11.53 -8.43
C GLY A 33 16.99 10.86 -7.26
N LEU A 34 17.31 9.58 -6.98
CA LEU A 34 16.75 8.83 -5.85
C LEU A 34 17.17 9.42 -4.50
N GLU A 35 18.45 9.80 -4.35
CA GLU A 35 18.97 10.44 -3.14
C GLU A 35 18.28 11.78 -2.88
N GLN A 36 18.09 12.61 -3.91
CA GLN A 36 17.35 13.87 -3.79
C GLN A 36 15.89 13.62 -3.39
N GLU A 37 15.23 12.63 -3.97
CA GLU A 37 13.85 12.28 -3.58
C GLU A 37 13.78 11.81 -2.13
N GLN A 38 14.71 10.97 -1.69
CA GLN A 38 14.78 10.50 -0.31
C GLN A 38 14.99 11.67 0.67
N LEU A 39 15.90 12.60 0.34
CA LEU A 39 16.14 13.79 1.16
C LEU A 39 14.89 14.67 1.25
N ARG A 40 14.19 14.92 0.12
CA ARG A 40 12.94 15.68 0.09
C ARG A 40 11.85 15.04 0.95
N ARG A 41 11.68 13.71 0.87
CA ARG A 41 10.71 12.98 1.69
C ARG A 41 11.05 13.05 3.17
N SER A 42 12.33 12.91 3.52
CA SER A 42 12.80 12.99 4.91
C SER A 42 12.59 14.39 5.49
N LEU A 43 12.89 15.44 4.71
CA LEU A 43 12.65 16.82 5.11
C LEU A 43 11.16 17.12 5.29
N ALA A 44 10.31 16.65 4.37
CA ALA A 44 8.87 16.82 4.48
C ALA A 44 8.30 16.12 5.72
N LEU A 45 8.79 14.91 6.03
CA LEU A 45 8.42 14.20 7.25
C LEU A 45 8.82 15.00 8.50
N GLN A 46 10.05 15.49 8.55
CA GLN A 46 10.54 16.31 9.66
C GLN A 46 9.68 17.57 9.86
N GLN A 47 9.32 18.25 8.77
CA GLN A 47 8.45 19.43 8.81
C GLN A 47 7.05 19.12 9.35
N GLU A 48 6.46 17.98 8.95
CA GLU A 48 5.17 17.54 9.49
C GLU A 48 5.28 17.16 10.97
N GLU A 49 6.37 16.52 11.40
CA GLU A 49 6.61 16.19 12.81
C GLU A 49 6.77 17.44 13.68
N ASP A 50 7.59 18.39 13.24
CA ASP A 50 7.82 19.65 13.95
C ASP A 50 6.55 20.53 13.94
N GLY A 51 5.82 20.54 12.82
CA GLY A 51 4.50 21.15 12.73
C GLY A 51 3.48 20.53 13.68
N ALA A 52 3.46 19.20 13.81
CA ALA A 52 2.60 18.50 14.76
C ALA A 52 2.98 18.80 16.22
N LYS A 53 4.28 18.87 16.55
CA LYS A 53 4.75 19.29 17.87
C LYS A 53 4.32 20.71 18.21
N ALA A 54 4.52 21.66 17.29
CA ALA A 54 4.12 23.06 17.48
C ALA A 54 2.60 23.19 17.67
N ARG A 55 1.78 22.46 16.91
CA ARG A 55 0.32 22.44 17.09
C ARG A 55 -0.11 21.88 18.44
N ARG A 56 0.56 20.82 18.94
CA ARG A 56 0.29 20.28 20.29
C ARG A 56 0.64 21.29 21.37
N GLN A 57 1.79 21.95 21.26
CA GLN A 57 2.19 23.01 22.20
C GLN A 57 1.22 24.19 22.19
N LEU A 58 0.79 24.63 21.00
CA LEU A 58 -0.21 25.68 20.85
C LEU A 58 -1.55 25.29 21.49
N ALA A 59 -2.00 24.05 21.32
CA ALA A 59 -3.24 23.57 21.94
C ALA A 59 -3.15 23.59 23.47
N VAL A 60 -2.03 23.14 24.06
CA VAL A 60 -1.78 23.22 25.50
C VAL A 60 -1.77 24.66 25.99
N PHE A 61 -1.08 25.55 25.27
CA PHE A 61 -1.02 26.97 25.61
C PHE A 61 -2.42 27.61 25.57
N GLN A 62 -3.18 27.41 24.49
CA GLN A 62 -4.54 27.94 24.34
C GLN A 62 -5.48 27.43 25.44
N ARG A 63 -5.36 26.16 25.81
CA ARG A 63 -6.12 25.57 26.92
C ARG A 63 -5.81 26.29 28.24
N ASN A 64 -4.53 26.47 28.55
CA ASN A 64 -4.10 27.12 29.79
C ASN A 64 -4.56 28.58 29.86
N GLU A 65 -4.47 29.32 28.74
CA GLU A 65 -4.98 30.69 28.65
C GLU A 65 -6.50 30.76 28.85
N LEU A 66 -7.25 29.83 28.28
CA LEU A 66 -8.70 29.72 28.50
C LEU A 66 -9.04 29.49 29.98
N HIS A 67 -8.33 28.57 30.65
CA HIS A 67 -8.48 28.32 32.08
C HIS A 67 -8.19 29.59 32.90
N ALA A 68 -7.11 30.30 32.58
CA ALA A 68 -6.71 31.52 33.27
C ALA A 68 -7.76 32.63 33.11
N LEU A 69 -8.27 32.84 31.88
CA LEU A 69 -9.31 33.83 31.61
C LEU A 69 -10.61 33.52 32.34
N PHE A 70 -11.07 32.26 32.30
CA PHE A 70 -12.29 31.84 32.97
C PHE A 70 -12.19 32.05 34.49
N PHE A 71 -11.07 31.65 35.08
CA PHE A 71 -10.83 31.80 36.51
C PHE A 71 -10.75 33.28 36.92
N ALA A 72 -10.02 34.11 36.17
CA ALA A 72 -9.92 35.55 36.42
C ALA A 72 -11.29 36.24 36.37
N GLN A 73 -12.15 35.87 35.42
CA GLN A 73 -13.50 36.42 35.33
C GLN A 73 -14.37 36.04 36.53
N ILE A 74 -14.34 34.77 36.96
CA ILE A 74 -15.09 34.32 38.14
C ILE A 74 -14.60 35.04 39.40
N GLN A 75 -13.29 35.14 39.60
CA GLN A 75 -12.73 35.85 40.75
C GLN A 75 -13.14 37.33 40.75
N SER A 76 -13.11 37.97 39.59
CA SER A 76 -13.52 39.36 39.43
C SER A 76 -15.00 39.57 39.76
N ALA A 77 -15.89 38.69 39.28
CA ALA A 77 -17.33 38.74 39.57
C ALA A 77 -17.63 38.51 41.06
N VAL A 78 -16.93 37.57 41.71
CA VAL A 78 -17.04 37.36 43.17
C VAL A 78 -16.55 38.59 43.94
N GLY A 79 -15.41 39.16 43.55
CA GLY A 79 -14.83 40.35 44.20
C GLY A 79 -15.72 41.60 44.07
N ARG A 80 -16.47 41.73 42.97
CA ARG A 80 -17.47 42.79 42.77
C ARG A 80 -18.83 42.51 43.43
N GLY A 81 -19.03 41.33 44.02
CA GLY A 81 -20.31 40.90 44.59
C GLY A 81 -21.38 40.56 43.55
N GLU A 82 -21.02 40.49 42.26
CA GLU A 82 -21.91 40.13 41.15
C GLU A 82 -22.22 38.62 41.15
N LEU A 83 -21.35 37.82 41.78
CA LEU A 83 -21.49 36.37 41.88
C LEU A 83 -21.29 35.89 43.32
N GLN A 84 -22.25 35.12 43.83
CA GLN A 84 -22.15 34.51 45.16
C GLN A 84 -21.01 33.48 45.19
N PRO A 85 -20.18 33.42 46.26
CA PRO A 85 -19.06 32.47 46.35
C PRO A 85 -19.48 31.01 46.19
N GLN A 86 -20.66 30.64 46.66
CA GLN A 86 -21.19 29.28 46.51
C GLN A 86 -21.51 28.96 45.04
N ALA A 87 -22.13 29.90 44.31
CA ALA A 87 -22.42 29.75 42.89
C ALA A 87 -21.14 29.71 42.05
N ALA A 88 -20.12 30.49 42.42
CA ALA A 88 -18.79 30.46 41.81
C ALA A 88 -18.12 29.08 41.95
N ARG A 89 -18.26 28.43 43.11
CA ARG A 89 -17.75 27.05 43.32
C ARG A 89 -18.45 26.04 42.41
N THR A 90 -19.78 26.09 42.32
CA THR A 90 -20.54 25.21 41.43
C THR A 90 -20.14 25.40 39.97
N LEU A 91 -20.02 26.65 39.50
CA LEU A 91 -19.56 26.97 38.14
C LEU A 91 -18.16 26.41 37.83
N LEU A 92 -17.22 26.50 38.78
CA LEU A 92 -15.89 25.94 38.62
C LEU A 92 -15.90 24.40 38.57
N GLN A 93 -16.77 23.76 39.36
CA GLN A 93 -16.95 22.31 39.33
C GLN A 93 -17.56 21.84 38.01
N ASP A 94 -18.59 22.53 37.52
CA ASP A 94 -19.23 22.22 36.24
C ASP A 94 -18.25 22.43 35.07
N TYR A 95 -17.48 23.53 35.11
CA TYR A 95 -16.43 23.79 34.12
C TYR A 95 -15.36 22.69 34.10
N ALA A 96 -14.84 22.30 35.27
CA ALA A 96 -13.83 21.25 35.37
C ALA A 96 -14.35 19.91 34.83
N LYS A 97 -15.61 19.57 35.11
CA LYS A 97 -16.27 18.36 34.60
C LYS A 97 -16.42 18.39 33.07
N ILE A 98 -16.94 19.49 32.52
CA ILE A 98 -17.09 19.64 31.06
C ILE A 98 -15.73 19.58 30.36
N GLN A 99 -14.70 20.18 30.97
CA GLN A 99 -13.34 20.10 30.44
C GLN A 99 -12.82 18.65 30.41
N GLU A 100 -13.07 17.87 31.46
CA GLU A 100 -12.73 16.44 31.49
C GLU A 100 -13.46 15.71 30.34
N ASP A 101 -14.77 15.91 30.17
CA ASP A 101 -15.55 15.28 29.10
C ASP A 101 -15.00 15.62 27.69
N VAL A 102 -14.54 16.87 27.49
CA VAL A 102 -13.91 17.31 26.23
C VAL A 102 -12.57 16.62 26.00
N GLU A 103 -11.73 16.50 27.04
CA GLU A 103 -10.43 15.83 26.96
C GLU A 103 -10.59 14.34 26.66
N GLU A 104 -11.54 13.67 27.33
CA GLU A 104 -11.87 12.27 27.05
C GLU A 104 -12.32 12.06 25.60
N LEU A 105 -13.10 12.98 25.07
CA LEU A 105 -13.53 12.95 23.68
C LEU A 105 -12.35 13.12 22.71
N MET A 106 -11.45 14.05 22.99
CA MET A 106 -10.25 14.26 22.17
C MET A 106 -9.35 13.02 22.14
N ASP A 107 -9.15 12.39 23.29
CA ASP A 107 -8.37 11.16 23.41
C ASP A 107 -9.01 10.00 22.65
N PHE A 108 -10.33 9.86 22.75
CA PHE A 108 -11.08 8.89 21.96
C PHE A 108 -10.90 9.13 20.45
N LEU A 109 -11.01 10.37 19.98
CA LEU A 109 -10.86 10.71 18.56
C LEU A 109 -9.45 10.44 18.07
N GLN A 110 -8.43 10.79 18.85
CA GLN A 110 -7.04 10.54 18.52
C GLN A 110 -6.73 9.04 18.46
N ALA A 111 -7.21 8.28 19.44
CA ALA A 111 -7.04 6.83 19.46
C ALA A 111 -7.78 6.17 18.28
N SER A 112 -8.99 6.63 17.97
CA SER A 112 -9.78 6.14 16.81
C SER A 112 -9.06 6.40 15.49
N GLN A 113 -8.51 7.60 15.31
CA GLN A 113 -7.71 7.93 14.12
C GLN A 113 -6.47 7.02 14.00
N ARG A 114 -5.72 6.82 15.09
CA ARG A 114 -4.55 5.93 15.11
C ARG A 114 -4.91 4.49 14.77
N PHE A 115 -5.98 3.99 15.36
CA PHE A 115 -6.49 2.65 15.09
C PHE A 115 -6.84 2.47 13.60
N HIS A 116 -7.65 3.37 13.05
CA HIS A 116 -8.05 3.31 11.65
C HIS A 116 -6.88 3.47 10.67
N LEU A 117 -5.92 4.36 10.98
CA LEU A 117 -4.69 4.46 10.21
C LEU A 117 -3.91 3.14 10.21
N SER A 118 -3.67 2.56 11.38
CA SER A 118 -2.96 1.28 11.52
C SER A 118 -3.67 0.16 10.74
N LYS A 119 -4.99 0.04 10.90
CA LYS A 119 -5.83 -0.92 10.16
C LYS A 119 -5.64 -0.76 8.64
N ARG A 120 -5.76 0.47 8.14
CA ARG A 120 -5.66 0.77 6.72
C ARG A 120 -4.28 0.49 6.15
N PHE A 121 -3.22 0.85 6.87
CA PHE A 121 -1.85 0.54 6.45
C PHE A 121 -1.62 -0.97 6.38
N GLY A 122 -2.01 -1.71 7.42
CA GLY A 122 -1.93 -3.17 7.42
C GLY A 122 -2.70 -3.79 6.25
N HIS A 123 -3.94 -3.37 6.04
CA HIS A 123 -4.75 -3.85 4.93
C HIS A 123 -4.11 -3.58 3.56
N ARG A 124 -3.62 -2.36 3.31
CA ARG A 124 -2.97 -2.02 2.03
C ARG A 124 -1.69 -2.79 1.79
N GLU A 125 -0.88 -3.01 2.82
CA GLU A 125 0.30 -3.86 2.70
C GLU A 125 -0.08 -5.30 2.31
N TYR A 126 -1.12 -5.86 2.94
CA TYR A 126 -1.66 -7.15 2.54
C TYR A 126 -2.08 -7.15 1.07
N LEU A 127 -2.84 -6.14 0.61
CA LEU A 127 -3.27 -6.04 -0.79
C LEU A 127 -2.07 -6.00 -1.75
N VAL A 128 -1.01 -5.25 -1.43
CA VAL A 128 0.21 -5.18 -2.24
C VAL A 128 0.91 -6.54 -2.32
N GLN A 129 1.06 -7.24 -1.20
CA GLN A 129 1.64 -8.60 -1.18
C GLN A 129 0.78 -9.59 -1.98
N SER A 130 -0.54 -9.47 -1.87
CA SER A 130 -1.51 -10.26 -2.62
C SER A 130 -1.42 -10.01 -4.14
N LEU A 131 -1.17 -8.76 -4.54
CA LEU A 131 -0.94 -8.40 -5.94
C LEU A 131 0.38 -9.00 -6.44
N GLN A 132 1.47 -8.82 -5.69
CA GLN A 132 2.80 -9.31 -6.08
C GLN A 132 2.85 -10.83 -6.21
N SER A 133 2.16 -11.56 -5.33
CA SER A 133 2.06 -13.01 -5.40
C SER A 133 1.28 -13.49 -6.63
N SER A 134 0.15 -12.84 -6.94
CA SER A 134 -0.59 -13.10 -8.17
C SER A 134 0.23 -12.79 -9.44
N ASP A 135 0.97 -11.68 -9.45
CA ASP A 135 1.82 -11.28 -10.59
C ASP A 135 2.97 -12.30 -10.77
N ALA A 136 3.59 -12.74 -9.67
CA ALA A 136 4.63 -13.77 -9.69
C ALA A 136 4.10 -15.13 -10.19
N ARG A 137 2.88 -15.52 -9.80
CA ARG A 137 2.24 -16.76 -10.31
C ARG A 137 2.06 -16.69 -11.82
N VAL A 138 1.48 -15.61 -12.31
CA VAL A 138 1.18 -15.41 -13.74
C VAL A 138 2.48 -15.37 -14.57
N GLN A 139 3.48 -14.62 -14.11
CA GLN A 139 4.80 -14.60 -14.75
C GLN A 139 5.49 -15.98 -14.71
N GLY A 140 5.36 -16.71 -13.60
CA GLY A 140 5.88 -18.06 -13.47
C GLY A 140 5.29 -19.03 -14.50
N LEU A 141 3.99 -18.95 -14.75
CA LEU A 141 3.29 -19.75 -15.76
C LEU A 141 3.73 -19.39 -17.19
N LEU A 142 3.80 -18.10 -17.51
CA LEU A 142 4.24 -17.65 -18.84
C LEU A 142 5.70 -18.05 -19.13
N ASN A 143 6.58 -17.93 -18.14
CA ASN A 143 7.97 -18.35 -18.28
C ASN A 143 8.11 -19.87 -18.42
N ALA A 144 7.31 -20.66 -17.71
CA ALA A 144 7.27 -22.11 -17.89
C ALA A 144 6.78 -22.51 -19.29
N ALA A 145 5.70 -21.89 -19.78
CA ALA A 145 5.19 -22.12 -21.13
C ALA A 145 6.23 -21.74 -22.20
N ALA A 146 6.94 -20.63 -22.03
CA ALA A 146 8.02 -20.24 -22.92
C ALA A 146 9.20 -21.24 -22.90
N ALA A 147 9.61 -21.72 -21.72
CA ALA A 147 10.68 -22.70 -21.59
C ALA A 147 10.34 -24.04 -22.26
N GLN A 148 9.07 -24.46 -22.20
CA GLN A 148 8.59 -25.67 -22.86
C GLN A 148 8.77 -25.65 -24.39
N LEU A 149 8.78 -24.46 -25.02
CA LEU A 149 9.05 -24.34 -26.44
C LEU A 149 10.49 -24.73 -26.78
N GLY A 150 11.46 -24.30 -25.96
CA GLY A 150 12.86 -24.70 -26.12
C GLY A 150 13.09 -26.18 -25.82
N LEU A 151 12.47 -26.68 -24.75
CA LEU A 151 12.51 -28.11 -24.40
C LEU A 151 11.91 -28.99 -25.49
N LEU A 152 10.84 -28.53 -26.15
CA LEU A 152 10.25 -29.24 -27.28
C LEU A 152 11.29 -29.46 -28.38
N VAL A 153 11.99 -28.41 -28.81
CA VAL A 153 13.00 -28.49 -29.88
C VAL A 153 14.17 -29.38 -29.45
N GLN A 154 14.69 -29.19 -28.23
CA GLN A 154 15.80 -29.99 -27.70
C GLN A 154 15.48 -31.49 -27.59
N LYS A 155 14.26 -31.86 -27.16
CA LYS A 155 13.85 -33.27 -27.10
C LYS A 155 13.82 -33.93 -28.49
N HIS A 156 13.53 -33.16 -29.54
CA HIS A 156 13.50 -33.67 -30.92
C HIS A 156 14.91 -33.82 -31.53
N GLU A 157 15.84 -32.92 -31.19
CA GLU A 157 17.26 -33.09 -31.55
C GLU A 157 17.85 -34.33 -30.87
N ARG A 158 17.66 -34.48 -29.55
CA ARG A 158 18.17 -35.65 -28.80
C ARG A 158 17.63 -36.99 -29.29
N ALA A 159 16.45 -37.00 -29.91
CA ALA A 159 15.84 -38.18 -30.50
C ALA A 159 16.31 -38.44 -31.95
N GLY A 160 17.19 -37.61 -32.49
CA GLY A 160 17.76 -37.74 -33.83
C GLY A 160 16.84 -37.22 -34.95
N TYR A 161 15.79 -36.48 -34.63
CA TYR A 161 14.84 -35.93 -35.63
C TYR A 161 15.25 -34.55 -36.16
N LEU A 162 16.26 -33.93 -35.55
CA LEU A 162 16.84 -32.64 -35.98
C LEU A 162 18.37 -32.76 -35.94
N ASP A 163 19.05 -32.11 -36.89
CA ASP A 163 20.48 -31.81 -36.77
C ASP A 163 20.72 -30.51 -35.99
N GLU A 164 21.99 -30.20 -35.69
CA GLU A 164 22.37 -29.02 -34.90
C GLU A 164 21.96 -27.70 -35.58
N ASP A 165 22.21 -27.54 -36.88
CA ASP A 165 21.84 -26.34 -37.64
C ASP A 165 20.32 -26.14 -37.64
N GLN A 166 19.58 -27.25 -37.78
CA GLN A 166 18.14 -27.30 -37.77
C GLN A 166 17.54 -26.96 -36.41
N MET A 167 18.16 -27.43 -35.33
CA MET A 167 17.80 -27.09 -33.96
C MET A 167 18.01 -25.59 -33.71
N ASP A 168 19.18 -25.06 -34.07
CA ASP A 168 19.54 -23.65 -33.83
C ASP A 168 18.57 -22.70 -34.52
N VAL A 169 18.23 -22.97 -35.79
CA VAL A 169 17.24 -22.17 -36.53
C VAL A 169 15.86 -22.18 -35.85
N LEU A 170 15.41 -23.33 -35.34
CA LEU A 170 14.11 -23.43 -34.66
C LEU A 170 14.12 -22.76 -33.28
N LEU A 171 15.23 -22.88 -32.54
CA LEU A 171 15.40 -22.21 -31.24
C LEU A 171 15.44 -20.70 -31.39
N GLU A 172 16.24 -20.16 -32.31
CA GLU A 172 16.32 -18.72 -32.58
C GLU A 172 14.96 -18.13 -32.96
N ARG A 173 14.22 -18.84 -33.84
CA ARG A 173 12.86 -18.45 -34.20
C ARG A 173 11.91 -18.47 -32.99
N ALA A 174 11.92 -19.54 -32.20
CA ALA A 174 11.08 -19.64 -31.01
C ALA A 174 11.40 -18.54 -29.98
N GLN A 175 12.69 -18.27 -29.75
CA GLN A 175 13.14 -17.22 -28.83
C GLN A 175 12.73 -15.83 -29.29
N THR A 176 12.84 -15.54 -30.59
CA THR A 176 12.44 -14.27 -31.18
C THR A 176 10.93 -14.03 -31.02
N GLU A 177 10.11 -15.04 -31.30
CA GLU A 177 8.65 -14.96 -31.14
C GLU A 177 8.24 -14.85 -29.67
N VAL A 178 8.86 -15.63 -28.77
CA VAL A 178 8.65 -15.51 -27.31
C VAL A 178 8.99 -14.11 -26.82
N PHE A 179 10.11 -13.55 -27.28
CA PHE A 179 10.51 -12.19 -26.93
C PHE A 179 9.48 -11.16 -27.40
N SER A 180 9.00 -11.29 -28.64
CA SER A 180 7.95 -10.44 -29.21
C SER A 180 6.65 -10.51 -28.39
N ILE A 181 6.19 -11.71 -28.04
CA ILE A 181 4.99 -11.92 -27.22
C ILE A 181 5.15 -11.29 -25.84
N LYS A 182 6.31 -11.49 -25.18
CA LYS A 182 6.60 -10.88 -23.87
C LYS A 182 6.66 -9.36 -23.94
N GLN A 183 7.33 -8.81 -24.94
CA GLN A 183 7.43 -7.37 -25.13
C GLN A 183 6.06 -6.74 -25.39
N LYS A 184 5.21 -7.40 -26.19
CA LYS A 184 3.82 -6.98 -26.42
C LYS A 184 3.01 -6.98 -25.13
N LEU A 185 3.09 -8.06 -24.34
CA LEU A 185 2.43 -8.15 -23.03
C LEU A 185 2.86 -7.01 -22.09
N ASP A 186 4.16 -6.71 -22.00
CA ASP A 186 4.67 -5.64 -21.15
C ASP A 186 4.16 -4.26 -21.59
N ASN A 187 4.09 -4.02 -22.89
CA ASN A 187 3.55 -2.79 -23.45
C ASN A 187 2.04 -2.64 -23.18
N ASP A 188 1.27 -3.71 -23.41
CA ASP A 188 -0.17 -3.75 -23.16
C ASP A 188 -0.46 -3.56 -21.66
N LEU A 189 0.26 -4.26 -20.78
CA LEU A 189 0.16 -4.08 -19.32
C LEU A 189 0.45 -2.64 -18.93
N LYS A 190 1.52 -2.04 -19.46
CA LYS A 190 1.89 -0.66 -19.16
C LYS A 190 0.80 0.32 -19.61
N GLN A 191 0.19 0.12 -20.78
CA GLN A 191 -0.85 0.99 -21.31
C GLN A 191 -2.18 0.83 -20.54
N GLU A 192 -2.65 -0.40 -20.36
CA GLU A 192 -3.93 -0.67 -19.72
C GLU A 192 -3.90 -0.37 -18.21
N LYS A 193 -2.78 -0.64 -17.52
CA LYS A 193 -2.61 -0.23 -16.10
C LYS A 193 -2.71 1.29 -15.95
N ARG A 194 -2.19 2.08 -16.89
CA ARG A 194 -2.32 3.55 -16.87
C ARG A 194 -3.76 4.00 -17.03
N LYS A 195 -4.50 3.43 -17.99
CA LYS A 195 -5.93 3.73 -18.20
C LYS A 195 -6.76 3.36 -16.97
N LEU A 196 -6.54 2.17 -16.42
CA LEU A 196 -7.21 1.69 -15.22
C LEU A 196 -6.91 2.59 -14.02
N CYS A 197 -5.66 2.99 -13.81
CA CYS A 197 -5.26 3.90 -12.74
C CYS A 197 -6.04 5.23 -12.79
N GLN A 198 -6.15 5.84 -13.98
CA GLN A 198 -6.92 7.09 -14.14
C GLN A 198 -8.41 6.91 -13.81
N LYS A 199 -9.02 5.81 -14.29
CA LYS A 199 -10.41 5.44 -13.97
C LYS A 199 -10.61 5.29 -12.46
N LEU A 200 -9.74 4.54 -11.78
CA LEU A 200 -9.83 4.26 -10.35
C LEU A 200 -9.62 5.51 -9.50
N ILE A 201 -8.65 6.36 -9.84
CA ILE A 201 -8.42 7.65 -9.14
C ILE A 201 -9.66 8.54 -9.24
N THR A 202 -10.26 8.62 -10.42
CA THR A 202 -11.45 9.46 -10.65
C THR A 202 -12.65 8.94 -9.87
N LYS A 203 -12.89 7.63 -9.89
CA LYS A 203 -13.92 6.96 -9.08
C LYS A 203 -13.72 7.22 -7.59
N ARG A 204 -12.50 7.00 -7.08
CA ARG A 204 -12.14 7.21 -5.67
C ARG A 204 -12.40 8.65 -5.23
N ARG A 205 -11.95 9.64 -6.00
CA ARG A 205 -12.18 11.06 -5.69
C ARG A 205 -13.66 11.38 -5.61
N ARG A 206 -14.46 10.88 -6.56
CA ARG A 206 -15.91 11.09 -6.59
C ARG A 206 -16.60 10.50 -5.36
N GLU A 207 -16.32 9.24 -5.04
CA GLU A 207 -16.96 8.54 -3.92
C GLU A 207 -16.56 9.12 -2.57
N LEU A 208 -15.27 9.43 -2.36
CA LEU A 208 -14.82 10.07 -1.12
C LEU A 208 -15.42 11.47 -0.95
N LEU A 209 -15.47 12.27 -2.02
CA LEU A 209 -16.08 13.60 -1.97
C LEU A 209 -17.57 13.51 -1.64
N GLN A 210 -18.28 12.54 -2.22
CA GLN A 210 -19.69 12.28 -1.92
C GLN A 210 -19.88 11.90 -0.45
N LYS A 211 -19.02 11.00 0.09
CA LYS A 211 -19.08 10.59 1.49
C LYS A 211 -18.82 11.75 2.45
N HIS A 212 -17.85 12.61 2.14
CA HIS A 212 -17.60 13.81 2.94
C HIS A 212 -18.76 14.80 2.90
N LYS A 213 -19.46 14.94 1.77
CA LYS A 213 -20.68 15.77 1.69
C LYS A 213 -21.80 15.22 2.58
N GLU A 214 -22.01 13.90 2.61
CA GLU A 214 -22.97 13.25 3.49
C GLU A 214 -22.64 13.49 4.96
N GLN A 215 -21.38 13.25 5.35
CA GLN A 215 -20.90 13.47 6.71
C GLN A 215 -21.01 14.93 7.15
N ARG A 216 -20.73 15.87 6.25
CA ARG A 216 -20.87 17.31 6.54
C ARG A 216 -22.32 17.69 6.84
N LYS A 217 -23.30 17.10 6.15
CA LYS A 217 -24.73 17.31 6.45
C LYS A 217 -25.08 16.79 7.85
N GLY A 218 -24.59 15.60 8.22
CA GLY A 218 -24.77 15.04 9.57
C GLY A 218 -24.17 15.92 10.66
N GLN A 219 -22.99 16.49 10.43
CA GLN A 219 -22.36 17.44 11.37
C GLN A 219 -23.16 18.74 11.52
N LEU A 220 -23.70 19.28 10.42
CA LEU A 220 -24.53 20.49 10.46
C LEU A 220 -25.83 20.25 11.24
N ALA A 221 -26.50 19.12 11.01
CA ALA A 221 -27.71 18.74 11.75
C ALA A 221 -27.45 18.58 13.26
N LEU A 222 -26.29 18.03 13.64
CA LEU A 222 -25.89 17.95 15.05
C LEU A 222 -25.64 19.34 15.66
N GLY A 223 -25.03 20.25 14.90
CA GLY A 223 -24.82 21.64 15.34
C GLY A 223 -26.12 22.42 15.53
N GLU A 224 -27.16 22.13 14.75
CA GLU A 224 -28.51 22.67 14.96
C GLU A 224 -29.15 22.08 16.22
N ALA A 225 -28.99 20.78 16.45
CA ALA A 225 -29.48 20.10 17.67
C ALA A 225 -28.77 20.59 18.94
N PHE A 226 -27.51 21.02 18.86
CA PHE A 226 -26.79 21.62 19.98
C PHE A 226 -27.49 22.88 20.53
N ARG A 227 -28.04 23.71 19.64
CA ARG A 227 -28.77 24.93 20.06
C ARG A 227 -30.04 24.61 20.86
N ALA A 228 -30.53 23.38 20.77
CA ALA A 228 -31.68 22.87 21.50
C ALA A 228 -31.30 21.93 22.65
N ALA A 229 -30.01 21.63 22.84
CA ALA A 229 -29.53 20.72 23.89
C ALA A 229 -29.39 21.48 25.22
N GLU A 230 -30.05 20.97 26.27
CA GLU A 230 -29.98 21.53 27.63
C GLU A 230 -28.71 21.08 28.39
N ASP A 231 -28.05 20.01 27.93
CA ASP A 231 -26.89 19.40 28.59
C ASP A 231 -25.71 19.18 27.63
N VAL A 232 -24.53 19.67 28.03
CA VAL A 232 -23.27 19.59 27.29
C VAL A 232 -22.75 18.15 27.23
N GLY A 233 -22.91 17.37 28.30
CA GLY A 233 -22.45 15.97 28.34
C GLY A 233 -23.17 15.11 27.31
N GLN A 234 -24.50 15.23 27.23
CA GLN A 234 -25.29 14.58 26.18
C GLN A 234 -24.87 14.99 24.76
N TYR A 235 -24.57 16.26 24.54
CA TYR A 235 -24.08 16.72 23.24
C TYR A 235 -22.74 16.08 22.87
N LEU A 236 -21.76 16.09 23.79
CA LEU A 236 -20.45 15.49 23.57
C LEU A 236 -20.56 13.98 23.30
N GLY A 237 -21.45 13.28 24.02
CA GLY A 237 -21.75 11.87 23.77
C GLY A 237 -22.34 11.61 22.37
N ARG A 238 -23.31 12.43 21.92
CA ARG A 238 -23.86 12.33 20.55
C ARG A 238 -22.82 12.65 19.49
N TRP A 239 -21.97 13.65 19.73
CA TRP A 239 -20.89 14.02 18.83
C TRP A 239 -19.86 12.90 18.70
N ARG A 240 -19.50 12.26 19.81
CA ARG A 240 -18.65 11.07 19.85
C ARG A 240 -19.21 9.94 18.98
N GLY A 241 -20.49 9.61 19.15
CA GLY A 241 -21.17 8.57 18.38
C GLY A 241 -21.14 8.87 16.87
N LEU A 242 -21.54 10.09 16.49
CA LEU A 242 -21.54 10.53 15.10
C LEU A 242 -20.14 10.45 14.46
N LEU A 243 -19.10 10.91 15.17
CA LEU A 243 -17.73 10.87 14.66
C LEU A 243 -17.19 9.43 14.54
N ALA A 244 -17.54 8.55 15.47
CA ALA A 244 -17.19 7.13 15.40
C ALA A 244 -17.85 6.47 14.17
N GLU A 245 -19.14 6.71 13.95
CA GLU A 245 -19.87 6.22 12.77
C GLU A 245 -19.28 6.77 11.46
N HIS A 246 -18.99 8.07 11.42
CA HIS A 246 -18.34 8.69 10.27
C HIS A 246 -16.97 8.07 9.97
N GLY A 247 -16.15 7.85 11.00
CA GLY A 247 -14.86 7.20 10.89
C GLY A 247 -14.98 5.78 10.33
N ALA A 248 -15.85 4.96 10.92
CA ALA A 248 -16.08 3.59 10.48
C ALA A 248 -16.58 3.52 9.02
N ALA A 249 -17.57 4.34 8.65
CA ALA A 249 -18.12 4.37 7.31
C ALA A 249 -17.12 4.85 6.25
N LEU A 250 -16.21 5.76 6.62
CA LEU A 250 -15.14 6.24 5.74
C LEU A 250 -14.09 5.14 5.52
N GLU A 251 -13.68 4.44 6.58
CA GLU A 251 -12.73 3.33 6.44
C GLU A 251 -13.32 2.17 5.64
N GLU A 252 -14.59 1.82 5.85
CA GLU A 252 -15.27 0.78 5.05
C GLU A 252 -15.32 1.16 3.57
N LEU A 253 -15.63 2.42 3.25
CA LEU A 253 -15.59 2.90 1.86
C LEU A 253 -14.17 2.80 1.27
N GLN A 254 -13.15 3.17 2.03
CA GLN A 254 -11.76 3.08 1.58
C GLN A 254 -11.32 1.64 1.35
N GLU A 255 -11.65 0.73 2.26
CA GLU A 255 -11.35 -0.71 2.14
C GLU A 255 -12.04 -1.31 0.91
N ARG A 256 -13.33 -1.02 0.71
CA ARG A 256 -14.06 -1.48 -0.50
C ARG A 256 -13.45 -0.95 -1.79
N LEU A 257 -13.04 0.32 -1.81
CA LEU A 257 -12.37 0.92 -2.98
C LEU A 257 -11.00 0.32 -3.24
N ASP A 258 -10.22 0.06 -2.18
CA ASP A 258 -8.88 -0.55 -2.28
C ASP A 258 -8.98 -2.01 -2.76
N GLN A 259 -9.95 -2.79 -2.23
CA GLN A 259 -10.21 -4.16 -2.67
C GLN A 259 -10.72 -4.22 -4.12
N ALA A 260 -11.69 -3.38 -4.49
CA ALA A 260 -12.18 -3.35 -5.87
C ALA A 260 -11.08 -2.96 -6.88
N ALA A 261 -10.18 -2.06 -6.49
CA ALA A 261 -9.02 -1.70 -7.30
C ALA A 261 -8.05 -2.88 -7.48
N LEU A 262 -7.82 -3.67 -6.42
CA LEU A 262 -7.03 -4.90 -6.50
C LEU A 262 -7.66 -5.92 -7.45
N ASP A 263 -8.97 -6.13 -7.34
CA ASP A 263 -9.70 -7.10 -8.16
C ASP A 263 -9.70 -6.70 -9.65
N GLU A 264 -9.95 -5.42 -9.98
CA GLU A 264 -9.85 -4.92 -11.36
C GLU A 264 -8.43 -5.08 -11.92
N LEU A 265 -7.39 -4.82 -11.12
CA LEU A 265 -6.00 -4.95 -11.54
C LEU A 265 -5.58 -6.42 -11.76
N ARG A 266 -6.06 -7.33 -10.90
CA ARG A 266 -5.86 -8.78 -11.05
C ARG A 266 -6.54 -9.31 -12.30
N ALA A 267 -7.81 -8.94 -12.51
CA ALA A 267 -8.55 -9.37 -13.68
C ALA A 267 -7.87 -8.90 -14.98
N LEU A 268 -7.41 -7.64 -15.02
CA LEU A 268 -6.65 -7.11 -16.15
C LEU A 268 -5.35 -7.89 -16.39
N THR A 269 -4.57 -8.11 -15.33
CA THR A 269 -3.27 -8.80 -15.42
C THR A 269 -3.45 -10.24 -15.88
N LEU A 270 -4.45 -10.93 -15.35
CA LEU A 270 -4.80 -12.29 -15.74
C LEU A 270 -5.23 -12.34 -17.21
N ALA A 271 -6.18 -11.51 -17.63
CA ALA A 271 -6.69 -11.53 -19.02
C ALA A 271 -5.60 -11.25 -20.07
N LEU A 272 -4.72 -10.28 -19.83
CA LEU A 272 -3.60 -10.00 -20.75
C LEU A 272 -2.59 -11.15 -20.79
N SER A 273 -2.36 -11.78 -19.65
CA SER A 273 -1.41 -12.90 -19.55
C SER A 273 -1.99 -14.19 -20.12
N GLU A 274 -3.28 -14.44 -19.98
CA GLU A 274 -3.98 -15.54 -20.65
C GLU A 274 -3.87 -15.41 -22.17
N ARG A 275 -4.06 -14.21 -22.70
CA ARG A 275 -3.85 -13.91 -24.12
C ARG A 275 -2.40 -14.18 -24.57
N ALA A 276 -1.41 -13.75 -23.80
CA ALA A 276 0.00 -14.07 -24.09
C ALA A 276 0.27 -15.59 -24.02
N GLY A 277 -0.34 -16.28 -23.06
CA GLY A 277 -0.26 -17.74 -22.93
C GLY A 277 -0.93 -18.48 -24.09
N GLU A 278 -2.02 -17.95 -24.65
CA GLU A 278 -2.63 -18.45 -25.88
C GLU A 278 -1.74 -18.23 -27.10
N GLU A 279 -1.08 -17.08 -27.21
CA GLU A 279 -0.11 -16.81 -28.28
C GLU A 279 1.08 -17.79 -28.21
N LEU A 280 1.58 -18.10 -27.00
CA LEU A 280 2.61 -19.13 -26.80
C LEU A 280 2.11 -20.54 -27.18
N ARG A 281 0.88 -20.90 -26.81
CA ARG A 281 0.27 -22.18 -27.20
C ARG A 281 0.09 -22.28 -28.72
N ARG A 282 -0.30 -21.20 -29.39
CA ARG A 282 -0.36 -21.13 -30.85
C ARG A 282 1.02 -21.30 -31.47
N LEU A 283 2.05 -20.64 -30.95
CA LEU A 283 3.43 -20.82 -31.40
C LEU A 283 3.88 -22.29 -31.30
N GLN A 284 3.55 -22.97 -30.20
CA GLN A 284 3.81 -24.41 -30.03
C GLN A 284 3.09 -25.25 -31.10
N ALA A 285 1.79 -25.04 -31.28
CA ALA A 285 0.93 -25.88 -32.12
C ALA A 285 1.07 -25.61 -33.62
N SER A 286 1.19 -24.35 -34.05
CA SER A 286 1.19 -23.98 -35.46
C SER A 286 2.57 -23.71 -36.03
N ALA A 287 3.54 -23.25 -35.24
CA ALA A 287 4.88 -23.00 -35.75
C ALA A 287 5.83 -24.18 -35.49
N LEU A 288 5.98 -24.62 -34.24
CA LEU A 288 6.98 -25.64 -33.91
C LEU A 288 6.51 -27.04 -34.29
N THR A 289 5.31 -27.44 -33.87
CA THR A 289 4.74 -28.77 -34.16
C THR A 289 4.68 -29.03 -35.67
N GLN A 290 4.27 -28.04 -36.47
CA GLN A 290 4.21 -28.19 -37.93
C GLN A 290 5.59 -28.32 -38.58
N GLU A 291 6.58 -27.53 -38.14
CA GLU A 291 7.94 -27.61 -38.67
C GLU A 291 8.63 -28.92 -38.29
N LEU A 292 8.38 -29.45 -37.09
CA LEU A 292 8.87 -30.76 -36.66
C LEU A 292 8.27 -31.89 -37.51
N LEU A 293 6.96 -31.84 -37.79
CA LEU A 293 6.30 -32.84 -38.65
C LEU A 293 6.82 -32.82 -40.09
N LYS A 294 7.09 -31.65 -40.66
CA LYS A 294 7.71 -31.53 -41.99
C LYS A 294 9.09 -32.18 -42.06
N ARG A 295 9.79 -32.27 -40.93
CA ARG A 295 11.12 -32.88 -40.79
C ARG A 295 11.06 -34.36 -40.38
N SER A 296 9.92 -35.00 -40.61
CA SER A 296 9.71 -36.43 -40.38
C SER A 296 9.74 -36.87 -38.91
N ALA A 297 9.52 -35.93 -37.96
CA ALA A 297 9.29 -36.29 -36.57
C ALA A 297 7.99 -37.13 -36.46
N PRO A 298 8.02 -38.30 -35.80
CA PRO A 298 6.83 -39.14 -35.63
C PRO A 298 5.75 -38.42 -34.81
N TRP A 299 4.52 -38.40 -35.33
CA TRP A 299 3.38 -37.77 -34.63
C TRP A 299 3.18 -38.28 -33.20
N LEU A 300 3.33 -39.60 -32.98
CA LEU A 300 3.16 -40.20 -31.65
C LEU A 300 4.21 -39.69 -30.64
N PHE A 301 5.45 -39.47 -31.08
CA PHE A 301 6.51 -38.92 -30.23
C PHE A 301 6.22 -37.46 -29.85
N LEU A 302 5.79 -36.67 -30.83
CA LEU A 302 5.39 -35.28 -30.63
C LEU A 302 4.19 -35.16 -29.68
N GLN A 303 3.17 -36.01 -29.87
CA GLN A 303 2.00 -36.06 -29.01
C GLN A 303 2.39 -36.38 -27.56
N GLN A 304 3.26 -37.36 -27.34
CA GLN A 304 3.73 -37.71 -26.00
C GLN A 304 4.39 -36.51 -25.30
N ILE A 305 5.27 -35.78 -25.99
CA ILE A 305 5.94 -34.60 -25.40
C ILE A 305 4.94 -33.49 -25.07
N LEU A 306 3.94 -33.26 -25.92
CA LEU A 306 2.90 -32.27 -25.68
C LEU A 306 2.01 -32.64 -24.48
N GLU A 307 1.70 -33.93 -24.32
CA GLU A 307 0.99 -34.43 -23.13
C GLU A 307 1.81 -34.27 -21.85
N GLU A 308 3.11 -34.59 -21.90
CA GLU A 308 4.05 -34.34 -20.79
C GLU A 308 4.08 -32.85 -20.42
N HIS A 309 4.22 -31.96 -21.41
CA HIS A 309 4.18 -30.52 -21.18
C HIS A 309 2.86 -30.06 -20.55
N GLY A 310 1.73 -30.61 -20.96
CA GLY A 310 0.42 -30.34 -20.35
C GLY A 310 0.37 -30.73 -18.88
N ARG A 311 0.90 -31.92 -18.53
CA ARG A 311 1.00 -32.39 -17.14
C ARG A 311 1.93 -31.50 -16.31
N ASP A 312 3.10 -31.15 -16.85
CA ASP A 312 4.07 -30.27 -16.19
C ASP A 312 3.50 -28.88 -15.94
N MET A 313 2.75 -28.32 -16.90
CA MET A 313 2.08 -27.02 -16.73
C MET A 313 1.00 -27.07 -15.66
N ALA A 314 0.21 -28.15 -15.60
CA ALA A 314 -0.81 -28.33 -14.58
C ALA A 314 -0.18 -28.43 -13.17
N ALA A 315 0.85 -29.27 -13.01
CA ALA A 315 1.58 -29.39 -11.75
C ALA A 315 2.23 -28.06 -11.33
N ARG A 316 2.77 -27.30 -12.29
CA ARG A 316 3.36 -25.99 -12.03
C ARG A 316 2.31 -24.96 -11.62
N ALA A 317 1.13 -24.99 -12.23
CA ALA A 317 0.01 -24.13 -11.84
C ALA A 317 -0.42 -24.40 -10.39
N GLU A 318 -0.62 -25.67 -10.03
CA GLU A 318 -0.97 -26.07 -8.67
C GLU A 318 0.08 -25.61 -7.64
N GLN A 319 1.37 -25.80 -7.95
CA GLN A 319 2.47 -25.36 -7.08
C GLN A 319 2.47 -23.85 -6.86
N LEU A 320 2.32 -23.05 -7.93
CA LEU A 320 2.34 -21.61 -7.84
C LEU A 320 1.08 -21.06 -7.15
N GLU A 321 -0.08 -21.69 -7.34
CA GLU A 321 -1.29 -21.34 -6.61
C GLU A 321 -1.19 -21.67 -5.11
N ALA A 322 -0.61 -22.81 -4.74
CA ALA A 322 -0.35 -23.15 -3.34
C ALA A 322 0.56 -22.09 -2.68
N ALA A 323 1.65 -21.71 -3.37
CA ALA A 323 2.55 -20.66 -2.91
C ALA A 323 1.86 -19.28 -2.77
N GLU A 324 0.95 -18.93 -3.68
CA GLU A 324 0.12 -17.72 -3.57
C GLU A 324 -0.79 -17.77 -2.34
N ARG A 325 -1.48 -18.89 -2.11
CA ARG A 325 -2.37 -19.10 -0.95
C ARG A 325 -1.60 -18.98 0.37
N ASP A 326 -0.43 -19.61 0.47
CA ASP A 326 0.40 -19.57 1.69
C ASP A 326 0.86 -18.14 2.03
N ARG A 327 1.31 -17.38 1.02
CA ARG A 327 1.68 -15.97 1.18
C ARG A 327 0.49 -15.12 1.59
N GLY A 328 -0.70 -15.39 1.02
CA GLY A 328 -1.95 -14.75 1.41
C GLY A 328 -2.25 -14.95 2.90
N GLN A 329 -2.14 -16.18 3.40
CA GLN A 329 -2.37 -16.49 4.82
C GLN A 329 -1.34 -15.83 5.75
N GLN A 330 -0.07 -15.74 5.33
CA GLN A 330 0.96 -15.02 6.08
C GLN A 330 0.64 -13.52 6.18
N GLY A 331 0.23 -12.90 5.07
CA GLY A 331 -0.18 -11.49 5.05
C GLY A 331 -1.35 -11.21 6.00
N VAL A 332 -2.40 -12.05 5.97
CA VAL A 332 -3.55 -11.93 6.89
C VAL A 332 -3.12 -12.03 8.35
N ARG A 333 -2.22 -12.97 8.69
CA ARG A 333 -1.67 -13.10 10.05
C ARG A 333 -0.90 -11.85 10.48
N GLY A 334 -0.09 -11.27 9.59
CA GLY A 334 0.66 -10.04 9.86
C GLY A 334 -0.23 -8.81 10.09
N VAL A 335 -1.34 -8.69 9.37
CA VAL A 335 -2.35 -7.64 9.61
C VAL A 335 -3.04 -7.86 10.96
N ARG A 336 -3.46 -9.10 11.24
CA ARG A 336 -4.13 -9.44 12.50
C ARG A 336 -3.26 -9.16 13.72
N GLN A 337 -1.95 -9.42 13.65
CA GLN A 337 -1.04 -9.14 14.75
C GLN A 337 -0.94 -7.64 15.03
N ARG A 338 -0.73 -6.81 13.99
CA ARG A 338 -0.65 -5.36 14.14
C ARG A 338 -1.92 -4.71 14.66
N LEU A 339 -3.08 -5.26 14.30
CA LEU A 339 -4.36 -4.81 14.84
C LEU A 339 -4.52 -5.09 16.33
N LYS A 340 -3.92 -6.17 16.85
CA LYS A 340 -3.86 -6.43 18.29
C LYS A 340 -2.96 -5.41 18.97
N ASP A 341 -1.82 -5.09 18.36
CA ASP A 341 -0.85 -4.14 18.91
C ASP A 341 -1.38 -2.69 18.89
N ALA A 342 -2.31 -2.36 17.99
CA ALA A 342 -2.96 -1.06 17.87
C ALA A 342 -4.34 -0.97 18.56
N ALA A 343 -4.60 -1.81 19.58
CA ALA A 343 -5.91 -1.90 20.22
C ALA A 343 -6.42 -0.55 20.73
N LEU A 344 -7.59 -0.15 20.23
CA LEU A 344 -8.23 1.14 20.54
C LEU A 344 -8.46 1.30 22.05
N GLU A 345 -8.98 0.26 22.71
CA GLU A 345 -9.32 0.27 24.13
C GLU A 345 -8.07 0.42 25.02
N ALA A 346 -6.96 -0.22 24.65
CA ALA A 346 -5.70 -0.09 25.37
C ALA A 346 -5.16 1.35 25.28
N SER A 347 -5.16 1.95 24.07
CA SER A 347 -4.71 3.33 23.88
C SER A 347 -5.58 4.35 24.62
N VAL A 348 -6.90 4.13 24.72
CA VAL A 348 -7.80 5.02 25.47
C VAL A 348 -7.60 4.83 26.98
N GLY A 349 -7.39 3.59 27.43
CA GLY A 349 -7.10 3.26 28.83
C GLY A 349 -5.80 3.90 29.33
N GLU A 350 -4.72 3.82 28.56
CA GLU A 350 -3.43 4.46 28.89
C GLU A 350 -3.56 5.98 29.04
N GLN A 351 -4.30 6.65 28.15
CA GLN A 351 -4.54 8.10 28.28
C GLN A 351 -5.36 8.42 29.53
N ALA A 352 -6.37 7.61 29.85
CA ALA A 352 -7.15 7.77 31.07
C ALA A 352 -6.32 7.58 32.35
N GLU A 353 -5.30 6.71 32.30
CA GLU A 353 -4.33 6.58 33.39
C GLU A 353 -3.43 7.81 33.49
N LEU A 354 -2.86 8.31 32.38
CA LEU A 354 -2.04 9.53 32.39
C LEU A 354 -2.80 10.74 32.96
N ARG A 355 -4.06 10.95 32.56
CA ARG A 355 -4.92 12.01 33.13
C ARG A 355 -5.17 11.82 34.63
N ARG A 356 -5.30 10.57 35.10
CA ARG A 356 -5.39 10.29 36.54
C ARG A 356 -4.07 10.66 37.23
N TRP A 357 -2.93 10.25 36.69
CA TRP A 357 -1.61 10.59 37.25
C TRP A 357 -1.35 12.10 37.28
N GLU A 358 -1.67 12.85 36.24
CA GLU A 358 -1.53 14.31 36.21
C GLU A 358 -2.36 14.99 37.32
N ARG A 359 -3.56 14.50 37.59
CA ARG A 359 -4.38 14.99 38.70
C ARG A 359 -3.73 14.78 40.07
N TRP A 360 -2.98 13.69 40.26
CA TRP A 360 -2.24 13.45 41.51
C TRP A 360 -0.98 14.31 41.66
N VAL A 361 -0.41 14.79 40.55
CA VAL A 361 0.80 15.63 40.55
C VAL A 361 0.46 17.12 40.73
N PHE A 362 -0.74 17.54 40.30
CA PHE A 362 -1.20 18.93 40.33
C PHE A 362 -2.37 19.21 41.29
N ALA A 363 -2.82 18.21 42.07
CA ALA A 363 -3.64 18.40 43.27
C ALA A 363 -2.76 18.74 44.47
#